data_AF-A0A3S0XDZ4-F1
#
_entry.id   AF-A0A3S0XDZ4-F1
#
_cell.length_a   1.000
_cell.length_b   1.000
_cell.length_c   1.000
_cell.angle_alpha   90.00
_cell.angle_beta   90.00
_cell.angle_gamma   90.00
#
_symmetry.space_group_name_H-M   'P 1'
#
loop_
_entity.id
_entity.type
_entity.pdbx_description
1 polymer ?
#
loop_
_entity_poly.entity_id
_entity_poly.type
_entity_poly.pdbx_seq_one_letter_code
_entity_poly.pdbx_strand_id
1 'polypeptide(L)'
;MNNLIDGVRRPIARPSTTFNGRVMRALTALPLAAALWGCASPAARVPVETVRSNYQNQLVKPGEPFATLSGYPYSHYMDTAWAAYVPSRVDGIATGIRQFGGASVGLYSPQVALLRLKIPPGRHNVMVSGGKLTGEQTLLKNIEFKAGANYVITEKTNEKGKRFVLISAYRADTRFSIDEKEHYLIDSAALAVAPLGSTE
;
A
#
# COMPACT_ATOMS: atom_id res chain seq x y z
N MET A 1 -52.29 32.58 18.28
CA MET A 1 -52.31 32.13 16.88
C MET A 1 -52.56 30.63 16.93
N ASN A 2 -53.77 30.15 17.22
CA ASN A 2 -54.96 29.99 16.34
C ASN A 2 -54.59 29.20 15.08
N ASN A 3 -55.16 28.05 14.70
CA ASN A 3 -56.39 27.32 15.04
C ASN A 3 -56.22 25.85 14.57
N LEU A 4 -56.97 24.89 15.12
CA LEU A 4 -57.57 23.72 14.44
C LEU A 4 -58.28 22.87 15.51
N ILE A 5 -59.53 23.22 15.85
CA ILE A 5 -60.80 22.65 15.37
C ILE A 5 -61.12 21.27 15.97
N ASP A 6 -62.25 21.29 16.70
CA ASP A 6 -63.08 20.25 17.27
C ASP A 6 -63.54 19.13 16.31
N GLY A 7 -63.91 17.99 16.93
CA GLY A 7 -65.05 17.18 16.48
C GLY A 7 -64.71 15.74 16.05
N VAL A 8 -65.38 14.64 16.44
CA VAL A 8 -66.36 14.25 17.47
C VAL A 8 -66.71 12.76 17.19
N ARG A 9 -66.95 11.96 18.25
CA ARG A 9 -67.71 10.68 18.36
C ARG A 9 -67.17 9.34 17.79
N ARG A 10 -66.64 8.49 18.71
CA ARG A 10 -67.20 7.22 19.31
C ARG A 10 -68.20 6.37 18.47
N PRO A 11 -68.32 5.02 18.65
CA PRO A 11 -68.23 4.33 19.95
C PRO A 11 -67.63 2.90 20.02
N ILE A 12 -67.52 2.48 21.27
CA ILE A 12 -67.16 1.19 21.86
C ILE A 12 -68.23 0.13 21.55
N ALA A 13 -67.82 -1.11 21.24
CA ALA A 13 -68.57 -2.32 21.57
C ALA A 13 -67.67 -3.58 21.54
N ARG A 14 -67.31 -4.09 22.73
CA ARG A 14 -67.26 -5.53 23.04
C ARG A 14 -68.62 -5.88 23.68
N PRO A 15 -69.11 -7.14 23.78
CA PRO A 15 -68.31 -8.36 23.98
C PRO A 15 -68.88 -9.67 23.38
N SER A 16 -68.09 -10.75 23.57
CA SER A 16 -68.46 -12.15 23.91
C SER A 16 -69.55 -12.87 23.10
N THR A 17 -69.47 -14.15 22.75
CA THR A 17 -68.93 -15.31 23.47
C THR A 17 -68.98 -16.52 22.51
N THR A 18 -67.92 -17.34 22.56
CA THR A 18 -67.89 -18.82 22.45
C THR A 18 -68.72 -19.54 21.37
N PHE A 19 -68.04 -20.29 20.49
CA PHE A 19 -68.48 -21.65 20.15
C PHE A 19 -67.32 -22.60 19.82
N ASN A 20 -67.47 -23.79 20.40
CA ASN A 20 -66.64 -25.00 20.46
C ASN A 20 -65.92 -25.49 19.19
N GLY A 21 -64.82 -26.24 19.41
CA GLY A 21 -64.47 -27.39 18.55
C GLY A 21 -62.97 -27.68 18.42
N ARG A 22 -62.50 -28.75 19.08
CA ARG A 22 -61.19 -29.41 18.89
C ARG A 22 -60.87 -29.65 17.40
N VAL A 23 -59.60 -29.53 16.98
CA VAL A 23 -58.74 -30.59 16.38
C VAL A 23 -57.28 -30.06 16.23
N MET A 24 -56.35 -31.01 16.34
CA MET A 24 -54.88 -30.98 16.43
C MET A 24 -54.06 -30.12 15.44
N ARG A 25 -52.87 -29.73 15.95
CA ARG A 25 -51.53 -29.65 15.32
C ARG A 25 -51.44 -29.48 13.80
N ALA A 26 -50.81 -28.38 13.39
CA ALA A 26 -49.80 -28.39 12.33
C ALA A 26 -48.77 -27.28 12.58
N LEU A 27 -47.51 -27.67 12.84
CA LEU A 27 -46.35 -26.81 12.67
C LEU A 27 -46.30 -26.37 11.21
N THR A 28 -46.33 -25.06 10.96
CA THR A 28 -45.75 -24.51 9.73
C THR A 28 -44.97 -23.25 10.09
N ALA A 29 -43.70 -23.29 9.70
CA ALA A 29 -42.69 -22.29 9.94
C ALA A 29 -43.07 -20.95 9.29
N LEU A 30 -43.01 -19.87 10.06
CA LEU A 30 -42.96 -18.52 9.53
C LEU A 30 -41.56 -18.32 8.91
N PRO A 31 -41.44 -17.96 7.61
CA PRO A 31 -40.17 -17.49 7.10
C PRO A 31 -39.89 -16.13 7.74
N LEU A 32 -38.76 -16.02 8.43
CA LEU A 32 -38.25 -14.75 8.94
C LEU A 32 -38.20 -13.74 7.79
N ALA A 33 -38.97 -12.67 7.94
CA ALA A 33 -38.86 -11.50 7.11
C ALA A 33 -37.41 -11.01 7.11
N ALA A 34 -36.85 -10.92 5.90
CA ALA A 34 -35.60 -10.26 5.59
C ALA A 34 -35.65 -8.82 6.08
N ALA A 35 -35.11 -8.58 7.28
CA ALA A 35 -34.74 -7.24 7.71
C ALA A 35 -33.41 -6.90 7.05
N LEU A 36 -33.53 -6.01 6.06
CA LEU A 36 -32.47 -5.28 5.36
C LEU A 36 -31.52 -4.62 6.36
N TRP A 37 -30.53 -5.36 6.84
CA TRP A 37 -29.28 -4.81 7.30
C TRP A 37 -28.28 -5.03 6.18
N GLY A 38 -27.97 -3.94 5.48
CA GLY A 38 -26.76 -3.87 4.67
C GLY A 38 -25.58 -4.10 5.58
N CYS A 39 -25.21 -5.36 5.77
CA CYS A 39 -23.85 -5.72 6.12
C CYS A 39 -23.01 -5.17 4.99
N ALA A 40 -22.39 -4.00 5.18
CA ALA A 40 -21.19 -3.67 4.44
C ALA A 40 -20.29 -4.89 4.60
N SER A 41 -20.17 -5.69 3.54
CA SER A 41 -19.25 -6.81 3.55
C SER A 41 -17.90 -6.22 4.00
N PRO A 42 -17.23 -6.81 5.01
CA PRO A 42 -15.90 -6.34 5.36
C PRO A 42 -15.10 -6.35 4.06
N ALA A 43 -14.61 -5.18 3.64
CA ALA A 43 -13.87 -5.04 2.40
C ALA A 43 -12.84 -6.17 2.36
N ALA A 44 -12.99 -7.10 1.41
CA ALA A 44 -12.16 -8.29 1.35
C ALA A 44 -10.71 -7.82 1.35
N ARG A 45 -9.95 -8.17 2.39
CA ARG A 45 -8.55 -7.76 2.50
C ARG A 45 -7.81 -8.40 1.32
N VAL A 46 -7.22 -7.57 0.47
CA VAL A 46 -6.40 -8.04 -0.65
C VAL A 46 -5.19 -8.80 -0.07
N PRO A 47 -4.88 -10.02 -0.56
CA PRO A 47 -3.71 -10.77 -0.12
C PRO A 47 -2.42 -9.95 -0.28
N VAL A 48 -1.48 -10.11 0.66
CA VAL A 48 -0.20 -9.37 0.68
C VAL A 48 0.61 -9.62 -0.59
N GLU A 49 0.56 -10.86 -1.10
CA GLU A 49 1.23 -11.29 -2.32
C GLU A 49 0.68 -10.56 -3.55
N THR A 50 -0.64 -10.33 -3.60
CA THR A 50 -1.28 -9.56 -4.67
C THR A 50 -0.84 -8.11 -4.61
N VAL A 51 -0.79 -7.50 -3.41
CA VAL A 51 -0.30 -6.12 -3.25
C VAL A 51 1.17 -5.99 -3.67
N ARG A 52 2.01 -6.95 -3.26
CA ARG A 52 3.41 -7.03 -3.66
C ARG A 52 3.55 -7.13 -5.18
N SER A 53 2.84 -8.07 -5.80
CA SER A 53 2.85 -8.27 -7.24
C SER A 53 2.38 -7.01 -7.99
N ASN A 54 1.30 -6.39 -7.51
CA ASN A 54 0.80 -5.15 -8.08
C ASN A 54 1.86 -4.05 -8.03
N TYR A 55 2.55 -3.88 -6.89
CA TYR A 55 3.64 -2.92 -6.75
C TYR A 55 4.80 -3.21 -7.70
N GLN A 56 5.27 -4.45 -7.74
CA GLN A 56 6.43 -4.80 -8.56
C GLN A 56 6.17 -4.58 -10.06
N ASN A 57 4.92 -4.71 -10.52
CA ASN A 57 4.56 -4.61 -11.93
C ASN A 57 3.85 -3.28 -12.31
N GLN A 58 3.90 -2.23 -11.48
CA GLN A 58 3.16 -0.97 -11.74
C GLN A 58 3.56 -0.27 -13.04
N LEU A 59 4.81 -0.43 -13.47
CA LEU A 59 5.38 0.32 -14.61
C LEU A 59 5.66 -0.54 -15.84
N VAL A 60 5.47 -1.86 -15.74
CA VAL A 60 5.89 -2.82 -16.78
C VAL A 60 4.79 -3.84 -16.98
N LYS A 61 4.41 -4.09 -18.24
CA LYS A 61 3.40 -5.10 -18.59
C LYS A 61 4.01 -6.51 -18.59
N PRO A 62 3.19 -7.57 -18.47
CA PRO A 62 3.68 -8.94 -18.59
C PRO A 62 4.45 -9.17 -19.89
N GLY A 63 5.65 -9.75 -19.80
CA GLY A 63 6.50 -10.07 -20.95
C GLY A 63 7.40 -8.93 -21.45
N GLU A 64 7.22 -7.70 -20.98
CA GLU A 64 8.13 -6.60 -21.32
C GLU A 64 9.47 -6.74 -20.58
N PRO A 65 10.60 -6.34 -21.20
CA PRO A 65 11.90 -6.31 -20.52
C PRO A 65 11.88 -5.27 -19.39
N PHE A 66 12.65 -5.51 -18.34
CA PHE A 66 12.72 -4.60 -17.19
C PHE A 66 14.07 -4.63 -16.48
N ALA A 67 14.41 -3.53 -15.83
CA ALA A 67 15.34 -3.46 -14.70
C ALA A 67 14.58 -3.62 -13.38
N THR A 68 15.29 -3.83 -12.27
CA THR A 68 14.69 -3.73 -10.94
C THR A 68 15.31 -2.64 -10.08
N LEU A 69 14.50 -1.96 -9.28
CA LEU A 69 14.95 -0.97 -8.29
C LEU A 69 14.34 -1.28 -6.93
N SER A 70 15.18 -1.36 -5.89
CA SER A 70 14.78 -1.48 -4.49
C SER A 70 15.50 -0.47 -3.62
N GLY A 71 15.04 -0.31 -2.38
CA GLY A 71 15.84 0.26 -1.30
C GLY A 71 16.89 -0.72 -0.78
N TYR A 72 17.74 -0.22 0.12
CA TYR A 72 18.80 -0.97 0.79
C TYR A 72 18.35 -1.42 2.20
N PRO A 73 18.81 -2.58 2.70
CA PRO A 73 18.52 -3.01 4.07
C PRO A 73 19.29 -2.17 5.09
N TYR A 74 18.63 -1.18 5.68
CA TYR A 74 19.20 -0.40 6.78
C TYR A 74 18.90 -1.06 8.12
N SER A 75 19.70 -2.06 8.50
CA SER A 75 19.53 -2.85 9.73
C SER A 75 19.37 -2.00 11.00
N HIS A 76 20.12 -0.89 11.10
CA HIS A 76 20.08 0.04 12.24
C HIS A 76 18.83 0.95 12.29
N TYR A 77 17.98 0.92 11.26
CA TYR A 77 16.73 1.65 11.23
C TYR A 77 15.50 0.75 11.24
N MET A 78 15.65 -0.58 11.37
CA MET A 78 14.55 -1.52 11.14
C MET A 78 13.33 -1.37 12.06
N ASP A 79 13.50 -0.74 13.22
CA ASP A 79 12.42 -0.46 14.17
C ASP A 79 11.73 0.90 13.96
N THR A 80 12.09 1.65 12.92
CA THR A 80 11.55 3.00 12.64
C THR A 80 10.63 2.99 11.42
N ALA A 81 9.48 3.67 11.51
CA ALA A 81 8.46 3.69 10.47
C ALA A 81 8.89 4.33 9.13
N TRP A 82 10.10 4.88 9.04
CA TRP A 82 10.62 5.70 7.93
C TRP A 82 12.04 5.27 7.47
N ALA A 83 12.45 4.09 7.93
CA ALA A 83 13.81 3.56 7.91
C ALA A 83 14.49 3.46 6.54
N ALA A 84 13.71 3.44 5.47
CA ALA A 84 14.20 3.00 4.18
C ALA A 84 13.69 3.86 3.02
N TYR A 85 14.51 3.92 1.98
CA TYR A 85 14.17 4.62 0.74
C TYR A 85 13.33 3.73 -0.16
N VAL A 86 12.28 4.30 -0.73
CA VAL A 86 11.44 3.66 -1.76
C VAL A 86 11.29 4.57 -2.98
N PRO A 87 11.19 4.03 -4.20
CA PRO A 87 10.76 4.80 -5.35
C PRO A 87 9.33 5.32 -5.12
N SER A 88 9.13 6.63 -5.14
CA SER A 88 7.80 7.26 -5.03
C SER A 88 7.28 7.81 -6.35
N ARG A 89 8.17 8.11 -7.31
CA ARG A 89 7.79 8.37 -8.71
C ARG A 89 8.87 7.90 -9.68
N VAL A 90 8.45 7.50 -10.87
CA VAL A 90 9.32 7.31 -12.05
C VAL A 90 8.74 8.11 -13.20
N ASP A 91 9.49 9.07 -13.75
CA ASP A 91 9.05 10.03 -14.78
C ASP A 91 7.72 10.73 -14.45
N GLY A 92 7.54 11.09 -13.19
CA GLY A 92 6.31 11.74 -12.70
C GLY A 92 5.14 10.79 -12.43
N ILE A 93 5.20 9.53 -12.89
CA ILE A 93 4.22 8.50 -12.57
C ILE A 93 4.40 8.11 -11.10
N ALA A 94 3.34 8.27 -10.31
CA ALA A 94 3.36 7.89 -8.90
C ALA A 94 3.55 6.38 -8.75
N THR A 95 4.61 5.99 -8.05
CA THR A 95 4.89 4.62 -7.65
C THR A 95 4.63 4.54 -6.16
N GLY A 96 3.88 3.54 -5.72
CA GLY A 96 3.55 3.48 -4.32
C GLY A 96 2.73 2.29 -3.95
N ILE A 97 2.88 1.88 -2.70
CA ILE A 97 2.15 0.75 -2.15
C ILE A 97 0.91 1.25 -1.40
N ARG A 98 0.19 2.21 -1.99
CA ARG A 98 -1.09 2.73 -1.47
C ARG A 98 -2.21 1.66 -1.44
N GLN A 99 -1.93 0.41 -1.82
CA GLN A 99 -2.87 -0.70 -1.81
C GLN A 99 -2.72 -1.66 -0.60
N PHE A 100 -1.85 -1.38 0.39
CA PHE A 100 -1.90 -2.08 1.69
C PHE A 100 -3.05 -1.57 2.56
N GLY A 101 -4.29 -1.93 2.19
CA GLY A 101 -5.54 -1.76 2.94
C GLY A 101 -5.49 -0.92 4.23
N GLY A 102 -5.60 0.40 4.09
CA GLY A 102 -6.07 1.29 5.17
C GLY A 102 -5.08 1.69 6.27
N ALA A 103 -3.82 1.27 6.26
CA ALA A 103 -2.84 1.74 7.24
C ALA A 103 -1.64 2.40 6.55
N SER A 104 -1.58 3.73 6.64
CA SER A 104 -0.45 4.58 6.26
C SER A 104 0.88 4.27 6.99
N VAL A 105 0.90 3.25 7.84
CA VAL A 105 2.01 2.89 8.74
C VAL A 105 3.04 1.94 8.08
N GLY A 106 2.76 1.40 6.89
CA GLY A 106 3.62 0.39 6.24
C GLY A 106 4.43 0.84 5.03
N LEU A 107 4.24 2.06 4.52
CA LEU A 107 4.79 2.49 3.22
C LEU A 107 6.31 2.62 3.15
N TYR A 108 6.99 2.65 4.30
CA TYR A 108 8.44 2.79 4.41
C TYR A 108 9.03 1.79 5.40
N SER A 109 8.31 0.68 5.66
CA SER A 109 8.87 -0.40 6.45
C SER A 109 10.09 -0.97 5.73
N PRO A 110 11.09 -1.48 6.45
CA PRO A 110 12.26 -2.09 5.84
C PRO A 110 11.89 -3.17 4.82
N GLN A 111 10.88 -3.99 5.11
CA GLN A 111 10.41 -5.05 4.23
C GLN A 111 9.84 -4.52 2.91
N VAL A 112 9.18 -3.36 2.96
CA VAL A 112 8.65 -2.68 1.79
C VAL A 112 9.76 -2.13 0.91
N ALA A 113 10.82 -1.58 1.50
CA ALA A 113 11.95 -1.09 0.74
C ALA A 113 12.72 -2.18 -0.01
N LEU A 114 12.68 -3.42 0.48
CA LEU A 114 13.28 -4.56 -0.23
C LEU A 114 12.44 -5.03 -1.43
N LEU A 115 11.23 -4.51 -1.63
CA LEU A 115 10.44 -4.84 -2.80
C LEU A 115 11.04 -4.23 -4.06
N ARG A 116 11.29 -5.08 -5.04
CA ARG A 116 11.88 -4.74 -6.34
C ARG A 116 10.83 -4.22 -7.31
N LEU A 117 10.71 -2.90 -7.46
CA LEU A 117 9.92 -2.28 -8.50
C LEU A 117 10.55 -2.59 -9.86
N LYS A 118 9.77 -3.08 -10.82
CA LYS A 118 10.23 -3.23 -12.19
C LYS A 118 10.16 -1.88 -12.89
N ILE A 119 11.25 -1.50 -13.55
CA ILE A 119 11.37 -0.25 -14.30
C ILE A 119 11.64 -0.61 -15.76
N PRO A 120 10.95 0.00 -16.74
CA PRO A 120 11.30 -0.14 -18.15
C PRO A 120 12.78 0.20 -18.41
N PRO A 121 13.44 -0.42 -19.39
CA PRO A 121 14.78 -0.02 -19.80
C PRO A 121 14.77 1.37 -20.44
N GLY A 122 15.84 2.13 -20.24
CA GLY A 122 16.01 3.48 -20.78
C GLY A 122 16.39 4.51 -19.71
N ARG A 123 16.31 5.79 -20.07
CA ARG A 123 16.64 6.92 -19.19
C ARG A 123 15.42 7.41 -18.44
N HIS A 124 15.51 7.41 -17.12
CA HIS A 124 14.41 7.78 -16.24
C HIS A 124 14.85 8.78 -15.18
N ASN A 125 13.91 9.62 -14.76
CA ASN A 125 13.99 10.39 -13.53
C ASN A 125 13.25 9.63 -12.43
N VAL A 126 13.87 9.47 -11.27
CA VAL A 126 13.30 8.73 -10.14
C VAL A 126 13.22 9.65 -8.94
N MET A 127 12.01 9.86 -8.43
CA MET A 127 11.81 10.44 -7.11
C MET A 127 11.82 9.30 -6.10
N VAL A 128 12.65 9.43 -5.07
CA VAL A 128 12.68 8.50 -3.94
C VAL A 128 12.18 9.19 -2.69
N SER A 129 11.57 8.43 -1.80
CA SER A 129 11.05 8.93 -0.54
C SER A 129 11.54 8.08 0.62
N GLY A 130 11.87 8.72 1.74
CA GLY A 130 12.31 8.07 2.96
C GLY A 130 13.69 8.53 3.42
N GLY A 131 14.36 7.68 4.21
CA GLY A 131 15.64 7.98 4.84
C GLY A 131 15.48 8.46 6.28
N LYS A 132 15.78 7.60 7.26
CA LYS A 132 15.69 7.87 8.71
C LYS A 132 14.25 8.18 9.19
N LEU A 133 13.97 9.35 9.79
CA LEU A 133 12.65 9.80 10.28
C LEU A 133 12.07 10.90 9.38
N THR A 134 12.80 11.26 8.33
CA THR A 134 12.50 12.38 7.46
C THR A 134 11.88 11.79 6.20
N GLY A 135 10.56 11.89 6.04
CA GLY A 135 9.83 11.46 4.83
C GLY A 135 10.12 12.34 3.61
N GLU A 136 11.36 12.81 3.48
CA GLU A 136 11.82 13.71 2.44
C GLU A 136 11.78 13.04 1.08
N GLN A 137 11.59 13.86 0.05
CA GLN A 137 11.63 13.43 -1.35
C GLN A 137 12.93 13.89 -1.97
N THR A 138 13.59 13.00 -2.71
CA THR A 138 14.83 13.31 -3.42
C THR A 138 14.70 12.87 -4.87
N LEU A 139 14.93 13.79 -5.80
CA LEU A 139 14.89 13.55 -7.24
C LEU A 139 16.28 13.17 -7.73
N LEU A 140 16.40 11.99 -8.33
CA LEU A 140 17.58 11.54 -9.06
C LEU A 140 17.24 11.52 -10.55
N LYS A 141 18.04 12.22 -11.36
CA LYS A 141 17.73 12.45 -12.77
C LYS A 141 18.58 11.62 -13.71
N ASN A 142 18.04 11.37 -14.90
CA ASN A 142 18.76 10.85 -16.06
C ASN A 142 19.53 9.54 -15.77
N ILE A 143 18.86 8.60 -15.08
CA ILE A 143 19.42 7.29 -14.73
C ILE A 143 19.17 6.32 -15.86
N GLU A 144 20.22 5.67 -16.35
CA GLU A 144 20.13 4.62 -17.38
C GLU A 144 19.83 3.25 -16.76
N PHE A 145 18.62 2.75 -16.98
CA PHE A 145 18.18 1.42 -16.57
C PHE A 145 18.35 0.41 -17.71
N LYS A 146 19.10 -0.68 -17.46
CA LYS A 146 19.34 -1.76 -18.43
C LYS A 146 18.45 -2.96 -18.11
N ALA A 147 17.89 -3.58 -19.15
CA ALA A 147 17.12 -4.80 -19.00
C ALA A 147 17.92 -5.90 -18.28
N GLY A 148 17.30 -6.56 -17.30
CA GLY A 148 17.91 -7.63 -16.49
C GLY A 148 18.86 -7.15 -15.38
N ALA A 149 19.16 -5.85 -15.29
CA ALA A 149 20.01 -5.33 -14.23
C ALA A 149 19.23 -4.99 -12.96
N ASN A 150 19.92 -5.06 -11.82
CA ASN A 150 19.37 -4.73 -10.51
C ASN A 150 20.02 -3.45 -9.97
N TYR A 151 19.20 -2.60 -9.36
CA TYR A 151 19.60 -1.31 -8.85
C TYR A 151 19.09 -1.14 -7.42
N VAL A 152 19.85 -0.38 -6.63
CA VAL A 152 19.55 -0.18 -5.21
C VAL A 152 19.71 1.28 -4.81
N ILE A 153 18.79 1.76 -3.98
CA ILE A 153 18.81 3.11 -3.40
C ILE A 153 19.59 3.07 -2.10
N THR A 154 20.73 3.75 -2.06
CA THR A 154 21.60 3.87 -0.89
C THR A 154 21.72 5.32 -0.42
N GLU A 155 22.29 5.51 0.76
CA GLU A 155 22.62 6.82 1.31
C GLU A 155 24.09 6.86 1.69
N LYS A 156 24.72 8.02 1.50
CA LYS A 156 26.02 8.33 2.09
C LYS A 156 25.99 9.68 2.80
N THR A 157 26.80 9.80 3.82
CA THR A 157 27.08 11.08 4.49
C THR A 157 28.52 11.47 4.18
N ASN A 158 28.74 12.70 3.74
CA ASN A 158 30.10 13.20 3.54
C ASN A 158 30.73 13.66 4.88
N GLU A 159 32.01 14.02 4.85
CA GLU A 159 32.76 14.50 6.03
C GLU A 159 32.15 15.73 6.71
N LYS A 160 31.34 16.52 5.99
CA LYS A 160 30.65 17.71 6.50
C LYS A 160 29.26 17.40 7.06
N GLY A 161 28.88 16.13 7.17
CA GLY A 161 27.56 15.70 7.66
C GLY A 161 26.42 15.85 6.64
N LYS A 162 26.71 16.24 5.39
CA LYS A 162 25.70 16.35 4.33
C LYS A 162 25.36 14.96 3.80
N ARG A 163 24.06 14.66 3.78
CA ARG A 163 23.50 13.38 3.32
C ARG A 163 23.18 13.46 1.83
N PHE A 164 23.44 12.35 1.14
CA PHE A 164 23.16 12.19 -0.29
C PHE A 164 22.48 10.85 -0.52
N VAL A 165 21.52 10.85 -1.42
CA VAL A 165 20.86 9.64 -1.91
C VAL A 165 21.49 9.23 -3.24
N LEU A 166 21.68 7.93 -3.42
CA LEU A 166 22.38 7.35 -4.55
C LEU A 166 21.55 6.20 -5.13
N ILE A 167 21.61 6.06 -6.45
CA ILE A 167 21.15 4.84 -7.13
C ILE A 167 22.36 4.20 -7.79
N SER A 168 22.63 2.95 -7.43
CA SER A 168 23.75 2.15 -7.94
C SER A 168 23.25 0.85 -8.52
N ALA A 169 23.89 0.37 -9.58
CA ALA A 169 23.73 -1.01 -10.00
C ALA A 169 24.39 -1.94 -8.97
N TYR A 170 23.84 -3.14 -8.79
CA TYR A 170 24.42 -4.13 -7.89
C TYR A 170 24.28 -5.54 -8.46
N ARG A 171 25.18 -6.42 -8.03
CA ARG A 171 25.05 -7.87 -8.22
C ARG A 171 24.59 -8.51 -6.91
N ALA A 172 23.64 -9.44 -7.00
CA ALA A 172 23.14 -10.16 -5.85
C ALA A 172 24.11 -11.28 -5.47
N ASP A 173 24.59 -11.30 -4.22
CA ASP A 173 25.24 -12.48 -3.65
C ASP A 173 24.17 -13.38 -3.01
N THR A 174 23.81 -14.45 -3.73
CA THR A 174 22.70 -15.33 -3.33
C THR A 174 23.00 -16.22 -2.13
N ARG A 175 24.22 -16.14 -1.56
CA ARG A 175 24.54 -16.77 -0.28
C ARG A 175 23.91 -16.02 0.90
N PHE A 176 23.55 -14.75 0.71
CA PHE A 176 22.94 -13.89 1.72
C PHE A 176 21.50 -13.54 1.33
N SER A 177 20.67 -13.39 2.34
CA SER A 177 19.26 -13.00 2.22
C SER A 177 19.13 -11.55 1.77
N ILE A 178 18.01 -11.18 1.13
CA ILE A 178 17.81 -9.83 0.57
C ILE A 178 17.81 -8.71 1.63
N ASP A 179 17.58 -9.05 2.89
CA ASP A 179 17.64 -8.16 4.05
C ASP A 179 19.04 -8.05 4.67
N GLU A 180 20.02 -8.80 4.16
CA GLU A 180 21.42 -8.72 4.55
C GLU A 180 22.18 -7.76 3.63
N LYS A 181 23.04 -6.91 4.19
CA LYS A 181 23.81 -5.91 3.42
C LYS A 181 24.76 -6.59 2.42
N GLU A 182 25.26 -7.77 2.76
CA GLU A 182 26.18 -8.60 1.99
C GLU A 182 25.54 -9.13 0.70
N HIS A 183 24.20 -9.18 0.62
CA HIS A 183 23.48 -9.49 -0.60
C HIS A 183 23.78 -8.50 -1.73
N TYR A 184 24.14 -7.26 -1.41
CA TYR A 184 24.28 -6.17 -2.37
C TYR A 184 25.75 -5.89 -2.67
N LEU A 185 26.29 -6.54 -3.71
CA LEU A 185 27.63 -6.26 -4.21
C LEU A 185 27.59 -5.01 -5.10
N ILE A 186 27.86 -3.85 -4.50
CA ILE A 186 27.91 -2.56 -5.17
C ILE A 186 29.39 -2.24 -5.46
N ASP A 187 29.85 -2.59 -6.66
CA ASP A 187 31.25 -2.44 -7.10
C ASP A 187 31.44 -1.27 -8.09
N SER A 188 30.36 -0.61 -8.49
CA SER A 188 30.36 0.48 -9.46
C SER A 188 30.02 1.83 -8.84
N ALA A 189 30.47 2.91 -9.49
CA ALA A 189 30.05 4.25 -9.15
C ALA A 189 28.53 4.38 -9.28
N ALA A 190 27.92 5.17 -8.39
CA ALA A 190 26.50 5.46 -8.46
C ALA A 190 26.14 6.11 -9.81
N LEU A 191 25.05 5.65 -10.43
CA LEU A 191 24.56 6.21 -11.69
C LEU A 191 23.94 7.59 -11.50
N ALA A 192 23.41 7.85 -10.30
CA ALA A 192 22.93 9.16 -9.91
C ALA A 192 23.19 9.39 -8.42
N VAL A 193 23.44 10.66 -8.09
CA VAL A 193 23.66 11.14 -6.72
C VAL A 193 22.95 12.48 -6.58
N ALA A 194 22.17 12.65 -5.52
CA ALA A 194 21.47 13.89 -5.22
C ALA A 194 21.56 14.20 -3.72
N PRO A 195 21.68 15.47 -3.31
CA PRO A 195 21.49 15.84 -1.91
C PRO A 195 20.14 15.37 -1.39
N LEU A 196 20.10 14.85 -0.16
CA LEU A 196 18.83 14.53 0.48
C LEU A 196 17.91 15.77 0.47
N GLY A 197 16.65 15.57 0.05
CA GLY A 197 15.63 16.62 -0.01
C GLY A 197 15.64 17.45 -1.29
N SER A 198 16.55 17.21 -2.25
CA SER A 198 16.56 17.97 -3.50
C SER A 198 15.46 17.48 -4.44
N THR A 199 14.49 18.33 -4.75
CA THR A 199 13.37 18.00 -5.66
C THR A 199 13.43 18.69 -7.02
N GLU A 200 14.45 19.53 -7.25
CA GLU A 200 14.57 20.37 -8.44
C GLU A 200 15.48 19.86 -9.54
#